data_AF-A0A0D9X0F7-F1
#
_entry.id   AF-A0A0D9X0F7-F1
#
_cell.length_a   1.000
_cell.length_b   1.000
_cell.length_c   1.000
_cell.angle_alpha   90.00
_cell.angle_beta   90.00
_cell.angle_gamma   90.00
#
_symmetry.space_group_name_H-M   'P 1'
#
loop_
_entity.id
_entity.type
_entity.pdbx_description
1 polymer ?
#
loop_
_entity_poly.entity_id
_entity_poly.type
_entity_poly.pdbx_seq_one_letter_code
_entity_poly.pdbx_strand_id
1 'polypeptide(L)'
;MNKRQANKMALPVGAGMDMAAAAVWSTIAVLLTTAMMVVQIMVKRNDGVAAAKPSLPPVVSITSLIIPVITRGPRAVVDELYRKLGSVFTISFLGMKKMTFLIGPEVLRDFYTRPDTEVHHDAVYQMTVPIFGKGVMYDVDINTRAEQIAFCVEALRPTKLRSNAVTMVRETQHN
;
A
#
# COMPACT_ATOMS: atom_id res chain seq x y z
N MET A 1 36.69 -8.89 -101.24
CA MET A 1 36.19 -10.22 -100.84
C MET A 1 35.53 -10.07 -99.46
N ASN A 2 34.22 -10.37 -99.38
CA ASN A 2 33.30 -10.47 -98.22
C ASN A 2 33.26 -9.31 -97.19
N LYS A 3 32.24 -8.43 -97.16
CA LYS A 3 30.79 -8.60 -96.88
C LYS A 3 30.49 -9.23 -95.50
N ARG A 4 29.97 -8.43 -94.56
CA ARG A 4 28.57 -8.43 -94.05
C ARG A 4 28.50 -7.72 -92.69
N GLN A 5 27.92 -6.51 -92.66
CA GLN A 5 26.64 -6.17 -91.99
C GLN A 5 26.78 -5.95 -90.46
N ALA A 6 26.75 -4.72 -89.96
CA ALA A 6 25.62 -3.79 -89.82
C ALA A 6 24.58 -4.24 -88.77
N ASN A 7 24.54 -3.52 -87.65
CA ASN A 7 23.36 -3.26 -86.80
C ASN A 7 23.79 -2.11 -85.86
N LYS A 8 23.34 -0.84 -85.92
CA LYS A 8 21.99 -0.26 -85.96
C LYS A 8 21.02 -0.87 -84.95
N MET A 9 20.70 -0.03 -83.95
CA MET A 9 19.36 0.22 -83.39
C MET A 9 18.80 -0.82 -82.41
N ALA A 10 18.58 -0.37 -81.16
CA ALA A 10 17.27 -0.26 -80.53
C ALA A 10 17.38 -0.40 -79.00
N LEU A 11 16.97 0.64 -78.29
CA LEU A 11 16.33 0.49 -76.98
C LEU A 11 15.05 -0.33 -77.16
N PRO A 12 14.77 -1.27 -76.24
CA PRO A 12 13.44 -1.32 -75.63
C PRO A 12 13.59 -1.41 -74.10
N VAL A 13 13.05 -0.44 -73.35
CA VAL A 13 11.73 -0.53 -72.71
C VAL A 13 11.60 -1.80 -71.87
N GLY A 14 11.77 -1.64 -70.56
CA GLY A 14 11.48 -2.62 -69.52
C GLY A 14 11.04 -1.95 -68.22
N ALA A 15 10.25 -0.88 -68.32
CA ALA A 15 9.51 -0.31 -67.19
C ALA A 15 8.20 -1.10 -67.08
N GLY A 16 8.13 -2.08 -66.18
CA GLY A 16 6.96 -2.96 -66.13
C GLY A 16 6.91 -4.01 -65.03
N MET A 17 7.99 -4.23 -64.27
CA MET A 17 8.01 -5.22 -63.16
C MET A 17 8.04 -4.59 -61.76
N ASP A 18 8.08 -3.27 -61.71
CA ASP A 18 8.36 -2.45 -60.53
C ASP A 18 7.07 -2.08 -59.79
N MET A 19 6.00 -1.85 -60.58
CA MET A 19 4.68 -1.45 -60.08
C MET A 19 3.93 -2.60 -59.42
N ALA A 20 4.07 -3.82 -59.94
CA ALA A 20 3.42 -5.00 -59.37
C ALA A 20 4.04 -5.38 -58.03
N ALA A 21 5.37 -5.35 -57.92
CA ALA A 21 6.06 -5.61 -56.66
C ALA A 21 5.73 -4.54 -55.60
N ALA A 22 5.77 -3.25 -55.96
CA ALA A 22 5.42 -2.17 -55.05
C ALA A 22 3.97 -2.23 -54.54
N ALA A 23 3.03 -2.64 -55.40
CA ALA A 23 1.63 -2.84 -55.03
C ALA A 23 1.47 -4.01 -54.05
N VAL A 24 2.18 -5.12 -54.25
CA VAL A 24 2.17 -6.28 -53.35
C VAL A 24 2.75 -5.93 -51.96
N TRP A 25 3.86 -5.19 -51.92
CA TRP A 25 4.43 -4.74 -50.64
C TRP A 25 3.52 -3.76 -49.91
N SER A 26 2.79 -2.91 -50.64
CA SER A 26 1.83 -1.97 -50.05
C SER A 26 0.60 -2.69 -49.47
N THR A 27 0.07 -3.71 -50.15
CA THR A 27 -1.07 -4.49 -49.62
C THR A 27 -0.67 -5.34 -48.41
N ILE A 28 0.53 -5.90 -48.40
CA ILE A 28 1.08 -6.61 -47.23
C ILE A 28 1.22 -5.66 -46.04
N ALA A 29 1.77 -4.45 -46.25
CA ALA A 29 1.90 -3.46 -45.18
C ALA A 29 0.53 -3.06 -44.60
N VAL A 30 -0.48 -2.83 -45.44
CA VAL A 30 -1.85 -2.52 -44.99
C VAL A 30 -2.46 -3.68 -44.20
N LEU A 31 -2.29 -4.93 -44.66
CA LEU A 31 -2.76 -6.11 -43.92
C LEU A 31 -2.07 -6.27 -42.55
N LEU A 32 -0.77 -6.02 -42.47
CA LEU A 32 -0.04 -6.08 -41.20
C LEU A 32 -0.48 -4.98 -40.24
N THR A 33 -0.71 -3.76 -40.71
CA THR A 33 -1.20 -2.66 -39.86
C THR A 33 -2.60 -2.89 -39.33
N THR A 34 -3.50 -3.44 -40.16
CA THR A 34 -4.88 -3.76 -39.75
C THR A 34 -4.90 -4.93 -38.76
N ALA A 35 -4.10 -5.97 -39.00
CA ALA A 35 -3.94 -7.07 -38.04
C ALA A 35 -3.38 -6.58 -36.69
N MET A 36 -2.35 -5.72 -36.71
CA MET A 36 -1.77 -5.15 -35.49
C MET A 36 -2.80 -4.29 -34.73
N MET A 37 -3.60 -3.49 -35.44
CA MET A 37 -4.64 -2.66 -34.83
C MET A 37 -5.73 -3.51 -34.16
N VAL A 38 -6.13 -4.62 -34.77
CA VAL A 38 -7.09 -5.58 -34.19
C VAL A 38 -6.52 -6.24 -32.95
N VAL A 39 -5.26 -6.69 -32.98
CA VAL A 39 -4.58 -7.27 -31.80
C VAL A 39 -4.53 -6.27 -30.66
N GLN A 40 -4.19 -5.00 -30.92
CA GLN A 40 -4.15 -3.96 -29.89
C GLN A 40 -5.54 -3.70 -29.27
N ILE A 41 -6.61 -3.75 -30.06
CA ILE A 41 -7.98 -3.63 -29.57
C ILE A 41 -8.38 -4.85 -28.72
N MET A 42 -7.97 -6.06 -29.11
CA MET A 42 -8.24 -7.28 -28.34
C MET A 42 -7.46 -7.31 -27.02
N VAL A 43 -6.20 -6.85 -27.01
CA VAL A 43 -5.39 -6.72 -25.79
C VAL A 43 -5.99 -5.67 -24.85
N LYS A 44 -6.38 -4.49 -25.36
CA LYS A 44 -7.07 -3.45 -24.55
C LYS A 44 -8.42 -3.89 -23.99
N ARG A 45 -9.11 -4.84 -24.63
CA ARG A 45 -10.38 -5.39 -24.15
C ARG A 45 -10.20 -6.48 -23.09
N ASN A 46 -8.98 -6.99 -22.91
CA ASN A 46 -8.64 -7.96 -21.86
C ASN A 46 -8.24 -7.29 -20.53
N ASP A 47 -8.31 -5.96 -20.42
CA ASP A 47 -8.19 -5.23 -19.14
C ASP A 47 -9.47 -5.36 -18.27
N GLY A 48 -10.40 -6.25 -18.66
CA GLY A 48 -11.57 -6.64 -17.88
C GLY A 48 -11.20 -7.56 -16.73
N VAL A 49 -11.23 -7.00 -15.52
CA VAL A 49 -11.18 -7.69 -14.21
C VAL A 49 -9.86 -8.43 -13.94
N ALA A 50 -8.75 -7.69 -13.99
CA ALA A 50 -7.62 -8.02 -13.14
C ALA A 50 -8.09 -7.88 -11.68
N ALA A 51 -8.18 -9.00 -10.95
CA ALA A 51 -8.35 -9.00 -9.51
C ALA A 51 -7.38 -7.96 -8.91
N ALA A 52 -7.93 -6.95 -8.22
CA ALA A 52 -7.16 -5.86 -7.67
C ALA A 52 -6.05 -6.43 -6.78
N LYS A 53 -4.80 -6.34 -7.26
CA LYS A 53 -3.62 -6.60 -6.43
C LYS A 53 -3.82 -5.77 -5.16
N PRO A 54 -3.66 -6.33 -3.94
CA PRO A 54 -3.84 -5.56 -2.72
C PRO A 54 -3.00 -4.30 -2.82
N SER A 55 -3.65 -3.14 -2.96
CA SER A 55 -2.96 -1.87 -3.06
C SER A 55 -2.31 -1.64 -1.71
N LEU A 56 -0.98 -1.65 -1.67
CA LEU A 56 -0.25 -1.28 -0.46
C LEU A 56 -0.75 0.09 0.01
N PRO A 57 -0.94 0.30 1.32
CA PRO A 57 -1.35 1.60 1.83
C PRO A 57 -0.45 2.71 1.31
N PRO A 58 -0.99 3.91 1.02
CA PRO A 58 -0.18 5.07 0.67
C PRO A 58 0.90 5.33 1.74
N VAL A 59 2.15 5.55 1.31
CA VAL A 59 3.29 5.75 2.21
C VAL A 59 3.77 7.21 2.15
N VAL A 60 3.89 7.83 3.31
CA VAL A 60 4.45 9.18 3.49
C VAL A 60 5.72 9.09 4.32
N SER A 61 6.77 9.82 3.94
CA SER A 61 7.99 9.89 4.74
C SER A 61 7.82 10.81 5.94
N ILE A 62 8.34 10.45 7.11
CA ILE A 62 8.32 11.35 8.27
C ILE A 62 9.05 12.67 8.01
N THR A 63 10.06 12.67 7.14
CA THR A 63 10.88 13.87 6.87
C THR A 63 10.05 15.03 6.31
N SER A 64 8.99 14.75 5.54
CA SER A 64 8.06 15.77 5.05
C SER A 64 7.07 16.25 6.12
N LEU A 65 6.97 15.51 7.24
CA LEU A 65 6.02 15.76 8.31
C LEU A 65 6.63 16.47 9.53
N ILE A 66 7.97 16.58 9.63
CA ILE A 66 8.63 17.17 10.82
C ILE A 66 8.17 18.61 11.07
N ILE A 67 8.28 19.49 10.07
CA ILE A 67 7.88 20.90 10.18
C ILE A 67 6.38 21.04 10.51
N PRO A 68 5.44 20.38 9.79
CA PRO A 68 4.03 20.53 10.11
C PRO A 68 3.66 19.91 11.48
N VAL A 69 4.33 18.83 11.92
CA VAL A 69 4.10 18.26 13.26
C VAL A 69 4.55 19.23 14.35
N ILE A 70 5.70 19.90 14.20
CA ILE A 70 6.18 20.88 15.18
C ILE A 70 5.30 22.13 15.21
N THR A 71 4.82 22.60 14.06
CA THR A 71 4.08 23.86 13.95
C THR A 71 2.58 23.74 14.25
N ARG A 72 1.96 22.62 13.88
CA ARG A 72 0.51 22.39 14.01
C ARG A 72 0.13 21.26 14.97
N GLY A 73 1.11 20.48 15.41
CA GLY A 73 0.91 19.31 16.26
C GLY A 73 0.61 18.02 15.49
N PRO A 74 0.86 16.85 16.11
CA PRO A 74 0.71 15.54 15.45
C PRO A 74 -0.74 15.23 15.06
N ARG A 75 -1.72 15.64 15.88
CA ARG A 75 -3.14 15.40 15.60
C ARG A 75 -3.59 16.07 14.30
N ALA A 76 -3.31 17.35 14.13
CA ALA A 76 -3.69 18.09 12.93
C ALA A 76 -3.07 17.50 11.65
N VAL A 77 -1.83 17.02 11.75
CA VAL A 77 -1.15 16.34 10.63
C VAL A 77 -1.80 15.00 10.30
N VAL A 78 -2.12 14.18 11.30
CA VAL A 78 -2.81 12.90 11.10
C VAL A 78 -4.20 13.12 10.50
N ASP A 79 -4.95 14.12 10.97
CA ASP A 79 -6.27 14.46 10.42
C ASP A 79 -6.18 14.90 8.95
N GLU A 80 -5.15 15.68 8.59
CA GLU A 80 -4.89 16.09 7.21
C GLU A 80 -4.53 14.88 6.32
N LEU A 81 -3.69 13.98 6.82
CA LEU A 81 -3.30 12.75 6.12
C LEU A 81 -4.49 11.81 5.93
N TYR A 82 -5.32 11.64 6.95
CA TYR A 82 -6.56 10.87 6.87
C TYR A 82 -7.49 11.43 5.79
N ARG A 83 -7.70 12.75 5.75
CA ARG A 83 -8.54 13.39 4.72
C ARG A 83 -7.97 13.22 3.30
N LYS A 84 -6.64 13.14 3.16
CA LYS A 84 -5.95 13.02 1.86
C LYS A 84 -5.79 11.57 1.38
N LEU A 85 -5.55 10.63 2.30
CA LEU A 85 -5.13 9.25 1.99
C LEU A 85 -6.17 8.20 2.40
N GLY A 86 -7.20 8.60 3.14
CA GLY A 86 -8.27 7.73 3.62
C GLY A 86 -7.94 7.02 4.93
N SER A 87 -8.72 5.99 5.25
CA SER A 87 -8.69 5.23 6.52
C SER A 87 -7.41 4.45 6.78
N VAL A 88 -6.61 4.16 5.74
CA VAL A 88 -5.38 3.35 5.85
C VAL A 88 -4.23 4.05 5.15
N PHE A 89 -3.23 4.47 5.91
CA PHE A 89 -2.00 5.06 5.36
C PHE A 89 -0.79 4.74 6.24
N THR A 90 0.40 4.83 5.67
CA THR A 90 1.66 4.51 6.36
C THR A 90 2.54 5.74 6.46
N ILE A 91 3.11 5.97 7.64
CA ILE A 91 4.23 6.90 7.86
C ILE A 91 5.51 6.08 7.99
N SER A 92 6.49 6.36 7.13
CA SER A 92 7.82 5.75 7.16
C SER A 92 8.78 6.62 7.95
N PHE A 93 9.27 6.08 9.07
CA PHE A 93 10.26 6.71 9.93
C PHE A 93 11.67 6.38 9.41
N LEU A 94 12.16 7.26 8.54
CA LEU A 94 13.51 7.19 7.95
C LEU A 94 13.81 5.82 7.28
N GLY A 95 12.78 5.15 6.76
CA GLY A 95 12.90 3.82 6.15
C GLY A 95 13.13 2.66 7.13
N MET A 96 13.39 2.94 8.41
CA MET A 96 13.70 1.92 9.43
C MET A 96 12.43 1.31 10.03
N LYS A 97 11.41 2.13 10.29
CA LYS A 97 10.13 1.68 10.85
C LYS A 97 8.98 2.23 10.02
N LYS A 98 7.96 1.40 9.81
CA LYS A 98 6.71 1.80 9.17
C LYS A 98 5.60 1.78 10.21
N MET A 99 4.89 2.89 10.32
CA MET A 99 3.72 3.02 11.18
C MET A 99 2.48 3.15 10.31
N THR A 100 1.65 2.11 10.28
CA THR A 100 0.40 2.10 9.52
C THR A 100 -0.74 2.56 10.42
N PHE A 101 -1.40 3.64 10.03
CA PHE A 101 -2.58 4.17 10.68
C PHE A 101 -3.82 3.46 10.14
N LEU A 102 -4.66 2.98 11.05
CA LEU A 102 -5.96 2.35 10.78
C LEU A 102 -7.02 3.20 11.49
N ILE A 103 -7.76 4.01 10.74
CA ILE A 103 -8.69 4.99 11.30
C ILE A 103 -10.10 4.68 10.79
N GLY A 104 -11.01 4.35 11.70
CA GLY A 104 -12.42 4.06 11.40
C GLY A 104 -12.86 2.67 11.84
N PRO A 105 -14.15 2.47 12.19
CA PRO A 105 -14.66 1.20 12.68
C PRO A 105 -14.49 0.03 11.70
N GLU A 106 -14.48 0.32 10.39
CA GLU A 106 -14.33 -0.65 9.31
C GLU A 106 -12.96 -1.34 9.28
N VAL A 107 -11.90 -0.67 9.74
CA VAL A 107 -10.54 -1.23 9.80
C VAL A 107 -10.11 -1.60 11.21
N LEU A 108 -10.66 -0.95 12.22
CA LEU A 108 -10.29 -1.18 13.62
C LEU A 108 -10.80 -2.51 14.16
N ARG A 109 -11.98 -2.97 13.73
CA ARG A 109 -12.54 -4.25 14.18
C ARG A 109 -11.53 -5.38 13.96
N ASP A 110 -11.06 -5.52 12.73
CA ASP A 110 -10.13 -6.58 12.35
C ASP A 110 -8.83 -6.46 13.15
N PHE A 111 -8.28 -5.26 13.29
CA PHE A 111 -7.07 -5.02 14.07
C PHE A 111 -7.19 -5.47 15.53
N TYR A 112 -8.28 -5.14 16.22
CA TYR A 112 -8.47 -5.49 17.63
C TYR A 112 -8.87 -6.96 17.86
N THR A 113 -9.37 -7.65 16.84
CA THR A 113 -9.70 -9.09 16.93
C THR A 113 -8.54 -10.01 16.62
N ARG A 114 -7.42 -9.48 16.09
CA ARG A 114 -6.26 -10.30 15.75
C ARG A 114 -5.58 -10.86 17.00
N PRO A 115 -5.07 -12.10 16.92
CA PRO A 115 -4.31 -12.67 18.02
C PRO A 115 -2.98 -11.93 18.19
N ASP A 116 -2.44 -11.97 19.40
CA ASP A 116 -1.14 -11.37 19.74
C ASP A 116 0.03 -11.99 18.94
N THR A 117 -0.15 -13.16 18.33
CA THR A 117 0.84 -13.75 17.39
C THR A 117 0.96 -12.97 16.08
N GLU A 118 -0.07 -12.19 15.73
CA GLU A 118 -0.08 -11.33 14.54
C GLU A 118 0.19 -9.86 14.89
N VAL A 119 -0.27 -9.40 16.06
CA VAL A 119 -0.12 -8.02 16.53
C VAL A 119 0.59 -8.03 17.89
N HIS A 120 1.92 -7.90 17.86
CA HIS A 120 2.73 -7.92 19.08
C HIS A 120 2.74 -6.57 19.80
N HIS A 121 2.29 -6.57 21.05
CA HIS A 121 2.28 -5.39 21.92
C HIS A 121 3.63 -5.14 22.62
N ASP A 122 4.45 -6.18 22.79
CA ASP A 122 5.65 -6.20 23.65
C ASP A 122 6.67 -5.13 23.25
N ALA A 123 6.94 -5.00 21.95
CA ALA A 123 7.92 -4.04 21.45
C ALA A 123 7.53 -2.58 21.71
N VAL A 124 6.23 -2.29 21.80
CA VAL A 124 5.72 -0.94 22.09
C VAL A 124 5.79 -0.64 23.58
N TYR A 125 5.40 -1.61 24.42
CA TYR A 125 5.34 -1.43 25.86
C TYR A 125 6.63 -1.80 26.61
N GLN A 126 7.68 -2.27 25.93
CA GLN A 126 8.96 -2.58 26.56
C GLN A 126 9.53 -1.41 27.37
N MET A 127 9.21 -0.17 26.98
CA MET A 127 9.58 1.05 27.71
C MET A 127 9.02 1.12 29.14
N THR A 128 8.01 0.31 29.49
CA THR A 128 7.41 0.29 30.84
C THR A 128 8.12 -0.67 31.79
N VAL A 129 8.97 -1.57 31.28
CA VAL A 129 9.67 -2.57 32.11
C VAL A 129 10.51 -1.93 33.22
N PRO A 130 11.26 -0.82 32.99
CA PRO A 130 12.00 -0.15 34.06
C PRO A 130 11.09 0.48 35.13
N ILE A 131 9.81 0.75 34.81
CA ILE A 131 8.84 1.37 35.73
C ILE A 131 8.16 0.29 36.58
N PHE A 132 7.70 -0.79 35.95
CA PHE A 132 6.97 -1.86 36.63
C PHE A 132 7.86 -2.92 37.27
N GLY A 133 9.09 -3.07 36.77
CA GLY A 133 10.03 -4.08 37.22
C GLY A 133 10.01 -5.36 36.39
N LYS A 134 11.01 -6.20 36.65
CA LYS A 134 11.18 -7.50 36.00
C LYS A 134 10.11 -8.49 36.45
N GLY A 135 9.65 -9.34 35.52
CA GLY A 135 8.59 -10.32 35.77
C GLY A 135 7.18 -9.73 35.86
N VAL A 136 6.99 -8.47 35.48
CA VAL A 136 5.70 -7.75 35.58
C VAL A 136 5.23 -7.30 34.20
N MET A 137 3.96 -7.57 33.89
CA MET A 137 3.23 -7.16 32.69
C MET A 137 3.97 -7.47 31.39
N TYR A 138 4.68 -6.49 30.83
CA TYR A 138 5.33 -6.59 29.52
C TYR A 138 6.74 -7.20 29.55
N ASP A 139 7.21 -7.68 30.72
CA ASP A 139 8.46 -8.46 30.88
C ASP A 139 8.21 -9.98 31.01
N VAL A 140 6.99 -10.46 30.80
CA VAL A 140 6.62 -11.89 30.86
C VAL A 140 5.90 -12.35 29.59
N ASP A 141 5.80 -13.67 29.41
CA ASP A 141 5.05 -14.26 28.30
C ASP A 141 3.55 -13.92 28.37
N ILE A 142 2.88 -14.08 27.24
CA ILE A 142 1.48 -13.71 27.06
C ILE A 142 0.54 -14.39 28.08
N ASN A 143 0.78 -15.66 28.44
CA ASN A 143 -0.11 -16.39 29.34
C ASN A 143 0.02 -15.85 30.76
N THR A 144 1.27 -15.73 31.25
CA THR A 144 1.54 -15.13 32.56
C THR A 144 1.01 -13.70 32.65
N ARG A 145 1.14 -12.92 31.57
CA ARG A 145 0.61 -11.56 31.50
C ARG A 145 -0.92 -11.54 31.55
N ALA A 146 -1.59 -12.43 30.84
CA ALA A 146 -3.05 -12.53 30.86
C ALA A 146 -3.56 -12.83 32.27
N GLU A 147 -2.86 -13.69 33.03
CA GLU A 147 -3.17 -13.95 34.43
C GLU A 147 -2.96 -12.71 35.32
N GLN A 148 -1.87 -11.98 35.15
CA GLN A 148 -1.61 -10.72 35.88
C GLN A 148 -2.68 -9.66 35.56
N ILE A 149 -3.09 -9.52 34.30
CA ILE A 149 -4.17 -8.62 33.87
C ILE A 149 -5.49 -9.05 34.50
N ALA A 150 -5.81 -10.36 34.48
CA ALA A 150 -7.03 -10.88 35.08
C ALA A 150 -7.10 -10.57 36.59
N PHE A 151 -5.97 -10.69 37.30
CA PHE A 151 -5.87 -10.28 38.70
C PHE A 151 -6.14 -8.77 38.89
N CYS A 152 -5.60 -7.90 38.04
CA CYS A 152 -5.90 -6.48 38.09
C CYS A 152 -7.38 -6.18 37.79
N VAL A 153 -7.97 -6.85 36.80
CA VAL A 153 -9.39 -6.68 36.43
C VAL A 153 -10.31 -7.13 37.57
N GLU A 154 -9.94 -8.15 38.32
CA GLU A 154 -10.68 -8.61 39.52
C GLU A 154 -10.84 -7.49 40.56
N ALA A 155 -9.76 -6.74 40.82
CA ALA A 155 -9.78 -5.62 41.74
C ALA A 155 -10.65 -4.44 41.25
N LEU A 156 -10.94 -4.39 39.95
CA LEU A 156 -11.76 -3.36 39.29
C LEU A 156 -13.22 -3.81 39.06
N ARG A 157 -13.66 -4.91 39.68
CA ARG A 157 -15.07 -5.33 39.59
C ARG A 157 -16.03 -4.27 40.15
N PRO A 158 -17.27 -4.17 39.63
CA PRO A 158 -18.23 -3.16 40.05
C PRO A 158 -18.47 -3.09 41.57
N THR A 159 -18.45 -4.23 42.26
CA THR A 159 -18.62 -4.29 43.71
C THR A 159 -17.48 -3.59 44.47
N LYS A 160 -16.22 -3.77 44.02
CA LYS A 160 -15.05 -3.10 44.58
C LYS A 160 -15.03 -1.60 44.22
N LEU A 161 -15.37 -1.27 42.98
CA LEU A 161 -15.42 0.12 42.52
C LEU A 161 -16.44 0.97 43.28
N ARG A 162 -17.61 0.44 43.64
CA ARG A 162 -18.59 1.16 44.49
C ARG A 162 -18.00 1.55 45.85
N SER A 163 -17.24 0.66 46.47
CA SER A 163 -16.55 0.96 47.73
C SER A 163 -15.45 2.00 47.52
N ASN A 164 -14.66 1.85 46.45
CA ASN A 164 -13.59 2.82 46.13
C ASN A 164 -14.14 4.22 45.87
N ALA A 165 -15.31 4.34 45.22
CA ALA A 165 -15.96 5.63 44.97
C ALA A 165 -16.30 6.35 46.28
N VAL A 166 -16.78 5.63 47.30
CA VAL A 166 -17.03 6.22 48.63
C VAL A 166 -15.74 6.74 49.26
N THR A 167 -14.65 5.97 49.17
CA THR A 167 -13.33 6.41 49.65
C THR A 167 -12.85 7.64 48.89
N MET A 168 -12.92 7.65 47.55
CA MET A 168 -12.51 8.79 46.72
C MET A 168 -13.25 10.08 47.11
N VAL A 169 -14.58 10.00 47.31
CA VAL A 169 -15.37 11.17 47.76
C VAL A 169 -14.88 11.67 49.12
N ARG A 170 -14.65 10.77 50.08
CA ARG A 170 -14.14 11.14 51.41
C ARG A 170 -12.80 11.86 51.33
N GLU A 171 -11.84 11.32 50.56
CA GLU A 171 -10.51 11.91 50.39
C GLU A 171 -10.57 13.30 49.74
N THR A 172 -11.49 13.51 48.78
CA THR A 172 -11.68 14.84 48.15
C THR A 172 -12.31 15.88 49.07
N GLN A 173 -13.09 15.45 50.07
CA GLN A 173 -13.76 16.35 51.03
C GLN A 173 -12.90 16.69 52.25
N HIS A 174 -11.78 15.98 52.45
CA HIS A 174 -10.82 16.21 53.54
C HIS A 174 -9.57 17.02 53.11
N ASN A 175 -9.54 17.53 51.88
CA ASN A 175 -8.61 18.59 51.43
C ASN A 175 -9.32 19.95 51.42
#